data_AF-A0A264W9B8-F1
#
_entry.id   AF-A0A264W9B8-F1
#
_cell.length_a   1.000
_cell.length_b   1.000
_cell.length_c   1.000
_cell.angle_alpha   90.00
_cell.angle_beta   90.00
_cell.angle_gamma   90.00
#
_symmetry.space_group_name_H-M   'P 1'
#
loop_
_entity.id
_entity.type
_entity.pdbx_description
1 polymer ?
#
loop_
_entity_poly.entity_id
_entity_poly.type
_entity_poly.pdbx_seq_one_letter_code
_entity_poly.pdbx_strand_id
1 'polypeptide(L)' 'TAIGLFMIFKGFSTHSGTAAFHNLWSHGGMFPNGLHGFLLSFQMVVFAFVGIELVGLTAGETKDPEKVIPKAINNIP' A
#
# COMPACT_ATOMS: atom_id res chain seq x y z
N THR A 1 -5.45 -6.51 9.92
CA THR A 1 -4.47 -7.55 10.30
C THR A 1 -4.84 -8.33 11.56
N ALA A 2 -5.19 -7.68 12.68
CA ALA A 2 -5.52 -8.35 13.95
C ALA A 2 -6.66 -9.41 13.85
N ILE A 3 -7.73 -9.09 13.13
CA ILE A 3 -8.88 -10.00 12.95
C ILE A 3 -8.49 -11.26 12.17
N GLY A 4 -7.69 -11.13 11.11
CA GLY A 4 -7.20 -12.28 10.33
C GLY A 4 -6.30 -13.21 11.15
N LEU A 5 -5.40 -12.64 11.97
CA LEU A 5 -4.59 -13.42 12.90
C LEU A 5 -5.47 -14.17 13.92
N PHE A 6 -6.46 -13.49 14.50
CA PHE A 6 -7.40 -14.12 15.43
C PHE A 6 -8.14 -15.31 14.79
N MET A 7 -8.61 -15.17 13.54
CA MET A 7 -9.27 -16.25 12.81
C MET A 7 -8.36 -17.46 12.57
N ILE A 8 -7.09 -17.22 12.23
CA ILE A 8 -6.09 -18.29 12.02
C ILE A 8 -5.78 -19.01 13.34
N PHE A 9 -5.54 -18.28 14.44
CA PHE A 9 -5.24 -18.89 15.74
C PHE A 9 -6.43 -19.66 16.32
N LYS A 10 -7.66 -19.22 16.07
CA LYS A 10 -8.87 -19.90 16.52
C LYS A 10 -9.31 -21.03 15.58
N GLY A 11 -8.65 -21.22 14.42
CA GLY A 11 -9.02 -22.23 13.43
C GLY A 11 -10.44 -22.05 12.92
N PHE A 12 -10.83 -20.81 12.62
CA PHE A 12 -12.21 -20.48 12.25
C PHE A 12 -12.60 -21.14 10.91
N SER A 13 -13.59 -22.04 10.94
CA SER A 13 -14.11 -22.72 9.76
C SER A 13 -15.35 -22.02 9.20
N THR A 14 -15.31 -21.73 7.90
CA THR A 14 -16.44 -21.25 7.11
C THR A 14 -16.84 -22.29 6.06
N HIS A 15 -17.91 -22.04 5.31
CA HIS A 15 -18.39 -22.90 4.22
C HIS A 15 -17.35 -23.11 3.11
N SER A 16 -16.36 -22.22 2.99
CA SER A 16 -15.25 -22.32 2.03
C SER A 16 -13.95 -22.92 2.61
N GLY A 17 -13.92 -23.32 3.88
CA GLY A 17 -12.74 -23.94 4.52
C GLY A 17 -12.32 -23.31 5.85
N THR A 18 -11.24 -23.82 6.43
CA THR A 18 -10.70 -23.37 7.72
C THR A 18 -9.61 -22.32 7.53
N ALA A 19 -9.69 -21.22 8.27
CA ALA A 19 -8.66 -20.19 8.29
C ALA A 19 -7.34 -20.74 8.86
N ALA A 20 -6.30 -20.72 8.04
CA ALA A 20 -4.96 -21.21 8.38
C ALA A 20 -3.88 -20.40 7.64
N PHE A 21 -2.65 -20.49 8.12
CA PHE A 21 -1.50 -19.79 7.51
C PHE A 21 -1.29 -20.18 6.04
N HIS A 22 -1.59 -21.42 5.66
CA HIS A 22 -1.45 -21.85 4.27
C HIS A 22 -2.39 -21.08 3.33
N ASN A 23 -3.54 -20.59 3.79
CA ASN A 23 -4.48 -19.86 2.94
C ASN A 23 -3.92 -18.51 2.45
N LEU A 24 -2.92 -17.95 3.15
CA LEU A 24 -2.27 -16.68 2.79
C LEU A 24 -1.56 -16.75 1.42
N TRP A 25 -1.12 -17.93 1.01
CA TRP A 25 -0.39 -18.13 -0.24
C TRP A 25 -0.93 -19.31 -1.06
N SER A 26 -1.90 -20.08 -0.58
CA SER A 26 -2.46 -21.22 -1.32
C SER A 26 -3.27 -20.82 -2.56
N HIS A 27 -3.66 -19.55 -2.69
CA HIS A 27 -4.51 -19.05 -3.77
C HIS A 27 -3.70 -18.25 -4.80
N GLY A 28 -2.65 -18.87 -5.35
CA GLY A 28 -1.75 -18.23 -6.33
C GLY A 28 -0.49 -17.58 -5.72
N GLY A 29 -0.20 -17.82 -4.44
CA GLY A 29 1.03 -17.36 -3.81
C GLY A 29 1.15 -15.84 -3.68
N MET A 30 2.39 -15.36 -3.59
CA MET A 30 2.71 -13.93 -3.56
C MET A 30 2.49 -13.24 -4.92
N PHE A 31 2.49 -14.01 -6.02
CA PHE A 31 2.36 -13.52 -7.39
C PHE A 31 1.23 -14.25 -8.13
N PRO A 32 -0.03 -14.07 -7.72
CA PRO A 32 -1.17 -14.80 -8.32
C PRO A 32 -1.38 -14.47 -9.81
N ASN A 33 -0.94 -13.29 -10.25
CA ASN A 33 -0.94 -12.86 -11.65
C ASN A 33 0.44 -12.99 -12.33
N GLY A 34 1.36 -13.75 -11.71
CA GLY A 34 2.74 -13.93 -12.16
C GLY A 34 3.62 -12.68 -12.00
N LEU A 35 4.90 -12.82 -12.37
CA LEU A 35 5.87 -11.72 -12.35
C LEU A 35 5.48 -10.60 -13.34
N HIS A 36 4.86 -10.96 -14.46
CA HIS A 36 4.37 -9.99 -15.43
C HIS A 36 3.30 -9.07 -14.83
N GLY A 37 2.30 -9.61 -14.13
CA GLY A 37 1.29 -8.82 -13.44
C GLY A 37 1.87 -7.94 -12.33
N PHE A 38 2.90 -8.43 -11.63
CA PHE A 38 3.65 -7.64 -10.66
C PHE A 38 4.36 -6.45 -11.32
N LEU A 39 5.04 -6.65 -12.44
CA LEU A 39 5.70 -5.56 -13.18
C LEU A 39 4.70 -4.53 -13.71
N LEU A 40 3.56 -4.97 -14.23
CA LEU A 40 2.48 -4.07 -14.67
C LEU A 40 1.90 -3.24 -13.52
N SER A 41 1.94 -3.74 -12.27
CA SER A 41 1.48 -2.96 -11.12
C SER A 41 2.35 -1.71 -10.87
N PHE A 42 3.63 -1.73 -11.23
CA PHE A 42 4.49 -0.55 -11.11
C PHE A 42 4.02 0.60 -12.00
N GLN A 43 3.52 0.31 -13.20
CA GLN A 43 2.94 1.34 -14.07
C GLN A 43 1.76 2.04 -13.38
N MET A 44 0.90 1.29 -12.68
CA MET A 44 -0.21 1.87 -11.91
C MET A 44 0.30 2.79 -10.78
N VAL A 45 1.36 2.37 -10.09
CA VAL A 45 2.00 3.18 -9.04
C VAL A 45 2.59 4.46 -9.61
N VAL A 46 3.28 4.40 -10.75
CA VAL A 46 3.82 5.59 -11.44
C VAL A 46 2.70 6.57 -11.76
N PHE A 47 1.57 6.10 -12.31
CA PHE A 47 0.41 6.96 -12.58
C PHE A 47 -0.19 7.60 -11.31
N ALA A 48 -0.24 6.87 -10.19
CA ALA A 48 -0.70 7.42 -8.92
C ALA A 48 0.19 8.57 -8.41
N PHE A 49 1.45 8.61 -8.82
CA PHE A 49 2.43 9.62 -8.41
C PHE A 49 2.67 10.75 -9.43
N VAL A 50 2.00 10.76 -10.59
CA VAL A 50 2.10 11.86 -11.57
C VAL A 50 1.77 13.22 -10.93
N GLY A 51 0.85 13.25 -9.96
CA GLY A 51 0.47 14.48 -9.25
C GLY A 51 1.54 15.08 -8.32
N ILE A 52 2.65 14.38 -8.05
CA ILE A 52 3.73 14.89 -7.18
C ILE A 52 4.46 16.07 -7.82
N GLU A 53 4.46 16.20 -9.14
CA GLU A 53 5.08 17.32 -9.85
C GLU A 53 4.51 18.68 -9.40
N LEU A 54 3.20 18.74 -9.17
CA LEU A 54 2.54 19.95 -8.67
C LEU A 54 3.06 20.34 -7.27
N VAL A 55 3.29 19.36 -6.40
CA VAL A 55 3.87 19.60 -5.06
C VAL A 55 5.28 20.18 -5.19
N GLY A 56 6.08 19.71 -6.15
CA GLY A 56 7.41 20.26 -6.44
C GLY A 56 7.39 21.70 -6.94
N LEU A 57 6.48 22.02 -7.88
CA LEU A 57 6.28 23.39 -8.38
C LEU A 57 5.84 24.34 -7.27
N THR A 58 4.82 23.96 -6.51
CA THR A 58 4.32 24.78 -5.39
C THR A 58 5.40 24.96 -4.31
N ALA A 59 6.22 23.94 -4.05
CA ALA A 59 7.36 24.06 -3.15
C ALA A 59 8.42 25.05 -3.67
N GLY A 60 8.65 25.11 -4.99
CA GLY A 60 9.54 26.09 -5.62
C GLY A 60 9.03 27.53 -5.57
N GLU A 61 7.71 27.72 -5.59
CA GLU A 61 7.06 29.04 -5.46
C GLU A 61 6.87 29.47 -3.99
N THR A 62 7.10 28.57 -3.04
CA THR A 62 6.93 28.83 -1.61
C THR A 62 8.07 29.70 -1.07
N LYS A 63 7.75 30.75 -0.31
CA LYS A 63 8.75 31.56 0.39
C LYS A 63 9.40 30.78 1.53
N ASP A 64 10.73 30.84 1.65
CA ASP A 64 11.52 30.10 2.65
C ASP A 64 11.14 28.60 2.73
N PRO A 65 11.26 27.84 1.61
CA PRO A 65 10.75 26.48 1.52
C PRO A 65 11.41 25.54 2.54
N GLU A 66 12.66 25.79 2.92
CA GLU A 66 13.39 25.04 3.95
C GLU A 66 12.74 25.09 5.34
N LYS A 67 11.94 26.12 5.63
CA LYS A 67 11.17 26.24 6.88
C LYS A 67 9.70 25.89 6.71
N VAL A 68 9.10 26.32 5.61
CA VAL A 68 7.65 26.20 5.40
C VAL A 68 7.24 24.76 5.06
N ILE A 69 7.98 24.06 4.20
CA ILE A 69 7.65 22.70 3.79
C ILE A 69 7.73 21.70 4.96
N PRO A 70 8.80 21.68 5.79
CA PRO A 70 8.85 20.78 6.95
C PRO A 70 7.76 21.08 7.98
N LYS A 71 7.42 22.37 8.18
CA LYS A 71 6.34 22.77 9.08
C LYS A 71 4.99 22.27 8.58
N ALA A 72 4.71 22.33 7.29
CA ALA A 72 3.46 21.86 6.71
C ALA A 72 3.29 20.34 6.87
N ILE A 73 4.36 19.56 6.61
CA ILE A 73 4.37 18.09 6.77
C ILE A 73 4.08 17.68 8.22
N ASN A 74 4.68 18.37 9.20
CA ASN A 74 4.50 18.07 10.62
C ASN A 74 3.15 18.55 11.21
N ASN A 75 2.33 19.27 10.44
CA ASN A 75 1.00 19.73 10.86
C ASN A 75 -0.15 18.90 10.26
N ILE A 76 0.15 17.80 9.58
CA ILE A 76 -0.87 16.87 9.08
C ILE A 76 -1.33 16.01 10.28
N PRO A 77 -2.63 15.98 10.62
CA PRO A 77 -3.16 15.17 11.72
C PRO A 77 -3.12 13.66 11.44
#